data_AF-A0A9N8PAM2-F1
#
_entry.id   AF-A0A9N8PAM2-F1
#
_cell.length_a   1.000
_cell.length_b   1.000
_cell.length_c   1.000
_cell.angle_alpha   90.00
_cell.angle_beta   90.00
_cell.angle_gamma   90.00
#
_symmetry.space_group_name_H-M   'P 1'
#
loop_
_entity.id
_entity.type
_entity.pdbx_description
1 polymer ?
#
loop_
_entity_poly.entity_id
_entity_poly.type
_entity_poly.pdbx_seq_one_letter_code
_entity_poly.pdbx_strand_id
1 'polypeptide(L)'
;MAIKGNAVDTLQGQFSGYGATKQIINRTLDKLQLKEPLEDWSDETFPTVIALNKIDHPDADKNVAKIAKLNDPNTLVLCSAISEVFLRRLAKQGFVKYQEGSEFVDTKEDLIEAGEPDGGGLKELDEKLQNRIENLRDLVLYRFGSTGVNQVLTRAAELLGLTPVFPVRNISTFSSGDGREGGVFRDCVLVKKYVCYSKLC
;
A
#
# COMPACT_ATOMS: atom_id res chain seq x y z
N MET A 1 -9.56 31.56 6.94
CA MET A 1 -9.72 32.33 5.68
C MET A 1 -9.24 31.45 4.54
N ALA A 2 -10.17 30.90 3.75
CA ALA A 2 -9.81 30.26 2.49
C ALA A 2 -9.33 31.36 1.55
N ILE A 3 -8.06 31.30 1.18
CA ILE A 3 -7.48 32.22 0.21
C ILE A 3 -8.18 31.89 -1.10
N LYS A 4 -8.77 32.89 -1.78
CA LYS A 4 -9.21 32.79 -3.18
C LYS A 4 -7.99 32.62 -4.09
N GLY A 5 -7.26 31.53 -3.90
CA GLY A 5 -6.11 31.13 -4.68
C GLY A 5 -6.59 30.34 -5.88
N ASN A 6 -5.96 30.60 -7.03
CA ASN A 6 -6.03 29.72 -8.19
C ASN A 6 -5.86 28.27 -7.73
N ALA A 7 -6.75 27.35 -8.16
CA ALA A 7 -6.75 25.95 -7.71
C ALA A 7 -5.37 25.31 -7.77
N VAL A 8 -4.60 25.68 -8.79
CA VAL A 8 -3.22 25.25 -9.02
C VAL A 8 -2.28 25.67 -7.89
N ASP A 9 -2.36 26.93 -7.44
CA ASP A 9 -1.50 27.46 -6.38
C ASP A 9 -1.87 26.85 -5.03
N THR A 10 -3.17 26.69 -4.76
CA THR A 10 -3.66 26.05 -3.54
C THR A 10 -3.20 24.60 -3.44
N LEU A 11 -3.41 23.81 -4.49
CA LEU A 11 -3.00 22.40 -4.53
C LEU A 11 -1.48 22.25 -4.51
N GLN A 12 -0.74 23.17 -5.14
CA GLN A 12 0.71 23.14 -5.12
C GLN A 12 1.25 23.42 -3.72
N GLY A 13 0.65 24.36 -2.99
CA GLY A 13 0.97 24.59 -1.58
C GLY A 13 0.74 23.34 -0.73
N GLN A 14 -0.45 22.74 -0.83
CA GLN A 14 -0.85 21.57 -0.03
C GLN A 14 -0.04 20.31 -0.36
N PHE A 15 0.28 20.08 -1.64
CA PHE A 15 0.97 18.87 -2.08
C PHE A 15 2.47 19.04 -2.35
N SER A 16 3.04 20.21 -2.06
CA SER A 16 4.47 20.48 -2.23
C SER A 16 5.36 19.48 -1.50
N GLY A 17 4.96 19.05 -0.29
CA GLY A 17 5.66 18.05 0.51
C GLY A 17 5.72 16.65 -0.12
N TYR A 18 4.88 16.38 -1.13
CA TYR A 18 4.85 15.13 -1.89
C TYR A 18 5.47 15.27 -3.29
N GLY A 19 6.17 16.38 -3.56
CA GLY A 19 6.83 16.63 -4.85
C GLY A 19 5.90 17.12 -5.96
N ALA A 20 4.67 17.56 -5.63
CA ALA A 20 3.74 18.09 -6.63
C ALA A 20 4.23 19.44 -7.19
N THR A 21 4.42 19.51 -8.51
CA THR A 21 4.73 20.75 -9.22
C THR A 21 3.48 21.35 -9.84
N LYS A 22 3.49 22.67 -10.11
CA LYS A 22 2.37 23.34 -10.81
C LYS A 22 2.05 22.68 -12.17
N GLN A 23 3.06 22.16 -12.86
CA GLN A 23 2.90 21.46 -14.14
C GLN A 23 2.13 20.14 -13.98
N ILE A 24 2.45 19.35 -12.95
CA ILE A 24 1.75 18.11 -12.63
C ILE A 24 0.30 18.40 -12.27
N ILE A 25 0.07 19.44 -11.47
CA ILE A 25 -1.28 19.84 -11.04
C ILE A 25 -2.10 20.30 -12.24
N ASN A 26 -1.59 21.25 -13.04
CA ASN A 26 -2.27 21.72 -14.26
C ASN A 26 -2.66 20.56 -15.18
N ARG A 27 -1.70 19.68 -15.48
CA ARG A 27 -1.96 18.50 -16.32
C ARG A 27 -3.03 17.57 -15.73
N THR A 28 -3.10 17.48 -14.40
CA THR A 28 -4.10 16.65 -13.71
C THR A 28 -5.49 17.29 -13.81
N LEU A 29 -5.60 18.59 -13.55
CA LEU A 29 -6.87 19.33 -13.67
C LEU A 29 -7.40 19.31 -15.11
N ASP A 30 -6.52 19.50 -16.09
CA ASP A 30 -6.86 19.42 -17.51
C ASP A 30 -7.39 18.02 -17.89
N LYS A 31 -6.76 16.96 -17.37
CA LYS A 31 -7.18 15.57 -17.61
C LYS A 31 -8.52 15.24 -16.97
N LEU A 32 -8.79 15.80 -15.79
CA LEU A 32 -10.06 15.64 -15.09
C LEU A 32 -11.15 16.58 -15.63
N GLN A 33 -10.78 17.50 -16.54
CA GLN A 33 -11.66 18.53 -17.10
C GLN A 33 -12.31 19.42 -16.02
N LEU A 34 -11.63 19.60 -14.89
CA LEU A 34 -12.13 20.36 -13.76
C LEU A 34 -11.91 21.84 -13.98
N LYS A 35 -12.99 22.51 -14.40
CA LYS A 35 -13.02 23.96 -14.64
C LYS A 35 -13.80 24.71 -13.56
N GLU A 36 -14.43 23.98 -12.66
CA GLU A 36 -15.20 24.54 -11.56
C GLU A 36 -14.29 24.96 -10.39
N PRO A 37 -14.69 25.97 -9.61
CA PRO A 37 -13.97 26.40 -8.41
C PRO A 37 -13.75 25.24 -7.42
N LEU A 38 -12.64 25.31 -6.67
CA LEU A 38 -12.32 24.33 -5.61
C LEU A 38 -13.46 24.10 -4.60
N GLU A 39 -14.27 25.14 -4.35
CA GLU A 39 -15.39 25.12 -3.41
C GLU A 39 -16.54 24.20 -3.87
N ASP A 40 -16.63 23.95 -5.18
CA ASP A 40 -17.69 23.16 -5.80
C ASP A 40 -17.25 21.71 -6.08
N TRP A 41 -16.02 21.33 -5.70
CA TRP A 41 -15.50 19.98 -5.93
C TRP A 41 -16.18 18.98 -5.01
N SER A 42 -16.65 17.88 -5.60
CA SER A 42 -17.23 16.76 -4.88
C SER A 42 -16.17 15.71 -4.50
N ASP A 43 -16.51 14.78 -3.61
CA ASP A 43 -15.64 13.64 -3.31
C ASP A 43 -15.41 12.73 -4.53
N GLU A 44 -16.32 12.73 -5.51
CA GLU A 44 -16.14 12.01 -6.78
C GLU A 44 -15.04 12.62 -7.66
N THR A 45 -14.72 13.90 -7.42
CA THR A 45 -13.71 14.64 -8.15
C THR A 45 -12.30 14.10 -7.86
N PHE A 46 -12.06 13.59 -6.64
CA PHE A 46 -10.81 12.96 -6.23
C PHE A 46 -11.09 11.67 -5.44
N PRO A 47 -11.19 10.52 -6.13
CA PRO A 47 -11.38 9.24 -5.46
C PRO A 47 -10.28 9.02 -4.41
N THR A 48 -10.69 8.89 -3.15
CA THR A 48 -9.78 8.88 -2.00
C THR A 48 -9.96 7.62 -1.15
N VAL A 49 -8.84 7.03 -0.75
CA VAL A 49 -8.78 5.98 0.27
C VAL A 49 -8.16 6.58 1.52
N ILE A 50 -8.79 6.39 2.67
CA ILE A 50 -8.38 6.94 3.96
C ILE A 50 -7.69 5.85 4.77
N ALA A 51 -6.39 6.03 4.98
CA ALA A 51 -5.59 5.16 5.84
C ALA A 51 -5.68 5.62 7.31
N LEU A 52 -6.38 4.85 8.15
CA LEU A 52 -6.48 5.07 9.59
C LEU A 52 -5.28 4.43 10.29
N ASN A 53 -4.19 5.19 10.33
CA ASN A 53 -2.92 4.72 10.88
C ASN A 53 -2.90 4.72 12.42
N LYS A 54 -1.98 3.93 12.99
CA LYS A 54 -1.69 3.75 14.43
C LYS A 54 -2.64 2.80 15.17
N ILE A 55 -3.17 1.79 14.48
CA ILE A 55 -4.01 0.76 15.12
C ILE A 55 -3.25 -0.11 16.15
N ASP A 56 -1.92 -0.03 16.15
CA ASP A 56 -1.04 -0.62 17.18
C ASP A 56 -1.14 0.09 18.54
N HIS A 57 -1.75 1.28 18.61
CA HIS A 57 -1.92 2.00 19.86
C HIS A 57 -3.19 1.55 20.60
N PRO A 58 -3.15 1.31 21.93
CA PRO A 58 -4.31 0.80 22.69
C PRO A 58 -5.53 1.70 22.64
N ASP A 59 -5.34 3.02 22.51
CA ASP A 59 -6.43 3.99 22.40
C ASP A 59 -6.98 4.19 20.96
N ALA A 60 -6.50 3.44 19.96
CA ALA A 60 -6.87 3.64 18.57
C ALA A 60 -8.36 3.41 18.31
N ASP A 61 -8.97 2.43 18.97
CA ASP A 61 -10.36 1.99 18.73
C ASP A 61 -11.38 3.14 18.85
N LYS A 62 -11.20 4.03 19.83
CA LYS A 62 -12.10 5.18 20.03
C LYS A 62 -12.07 6.15 18.85
N ASN A 63 -10.87 6.41 18.32
CA ASN A 63 -10.68 7.31 17.19
C ASN A 63 -11.14 6.67 15.89
N VAL A 64 -10.81 5.39 15.69
CA VAL A 64 -11.27 4.59 14.55
C VAL A 64 -12.79 4.59 14.49
N ALA A 65 -13.47 4.26 15.60
CA ALA A 65 -14.93 4.22 15.66
C ALA A 65 -15.58 5.58 15.37
N LYS A 66 -14.95 6.69 15.81
CA LYS A 66 -15.46 8.04 15.54
C LYS A 66 -15.38 8.38 14.06
N ILE A 67 -14.26 8.05 13.40
CA ILE A 67 -14.05 8.34 11.98
C ILE A 67 -14.89 7.40 11.11
N ALA A 68 -14.98 6.12 11.48
CA ALA A 68 -15.76 5.11 10.76
C ALA A 68 -17.26 5.43 10.71
N LYS A 69 -17.79 6.16 11.70
CA LYS A 69 -19.19 6.62 11.69
C LYS A 69 -19.47 7.77 10.70
N LEU A 70 -18.43 8.46 10.24
CA LEU A 70 -18.54 9.67 9.41
C LEU A 70 -18.17 9.43 7.95
N ASN A 71 -17.63 8.26 7.61
CA ASN A 71 -17.10 7.95 6.29
C ASN A 71 -17.65 6.61 5.80
N ASP A 72 -17.68 6.41 4.48
CA ASP A 72 -18.02 5.12 3.88
C ASP A 72 -17.00 4.05 4.32
N PRO A 73 -17.43 2.94 4.95
CA PRO A 73 -16.54 1.84 5.33
C PRO A 73 -15.67 1.31 4.18
N ASN A 74 -16.12 1.42 2.92
CA ASN A 74 -15.38 0.92 1.76
C ASN A 74 -14.14 1.75 1.40
N THR A 75 -14.07 3.01 1.85
CA THR A 75 -12.94 3.92 1.61
C THR A 75 -11.93 3.92 2.75
N LEU A 76 -12.25 3.26 3.87
CA LEU A 76 -11.41 3.20 5.06
C LEU A 76 -10.54 1.94 5.08
N VAL A 77 -9.27 2.11 5.45
CA VAL A 77 -8.37 0.99 5.73
C VAL A 77 -7.66 1.26 7.05
N LEU A 78 -7.74 0.29 7.96
CA LEU A 78 -7.02 0.30 9.23
C LEU A 78 -5.57 -0.06 8.97
N CYS A 79 -4.60 0.75 9.44
CA CYS A 79 -3.20 0.42 9.22
C CYS A 79 -2.27 0.68 10.41
N SER A 80 -1.16 -0.05 10.43
CA SER A 80 -0.02 0.20 11.30
C SER A 80 1.26 0.27 10.45
N ALA A 81 1.62 1.48 10.06
CA ALA A 81 2.81 1.72 9.25
C ALA A 81 4.11 1.33 10.00
N ILE A 82 4.14 1.49 11.33
CA ILE A 82 5.31 1.12 12.14
C ILE A 82 5.51 -0.40 12.16
N SER A 83 4.42 -1.17 12.26
CA SER A 83 4.45 -2.62 12.22
C SER A 83 4.94 -3.12 10.87
N GLU A 84 4.45 -2.54 9.77
CA GLU A 84 4.89 -2.88 8.42
C GLU A 84 6.40 -2.63 8.23
N VAL A 85 6.88 -1.44 8.60
CA VAL A 85 8.31 -1.10 8.48
C VAL A 85 9.17 -2.04 9.33
N PHE A 86 8.70 -2.41 10.51
CA PHE A 86 9.40 -3.33 11.40
C PHE A 86 9.51 -4.74 10.80
N LEU A 87 8.40 -5.32 10.34
CA LEU A 87 8.38 -6.64 9.71
C LEU A 87 9.25 -6.70 8.45
N ARG A 88 9.13 -5.69 7.57
CA ARG A 88 9.96 -5.59 6.36
C ARG A 88 11.45 -5.51 6.69
N ARG A 89 11.82 -4.82 7.77
CA ARG A 89 13.21 -4.73 8.23
C ARG A 89 13.71 -6.08 8.73
N LEU A 90 12.92 -6.81 9.51
CA LEU A 90 13.30 -8.12 10.01
C LEU A 90 13.43 -9.17 8.90
N ALA A 91 12.50 -9.17 7.95
CA ALA A 91 12.57 -10.03 6.78
C ALA A 91 13.84 -9.76 5.97
N LYS A 92 14.15 -8.48 5.71
CA LYS A 92 15.39 -8.09 5.02
C LYS A 92 16.67 -8.49 5.76
N GLN A 93 16.62 -8.54 7.10
CA GLN A 93 17.74 -8.94 7.93
C GLN A 93 17.86 -10.46 8.11
N GLY A 94 16.86 -11.23 7.65
CA GLY A 94 16.80 -12.68 7.74
C GLY A 94 16.39 -13.19 9.12
N PHE A 95 15.60 -12.43 9.87
CA PHE A 95 15.09 -12.84 11.20
C PHE A 95 13.70 -13.48 11.14
N VAL A 96 12.89 -13.11 10.15
CA VAL A 96 11.52 -13.65 9.97
C VAL A 96 11.26 -13.90 8.50
N LYS A 97 10.34 -14.81 8.20
CA LYS A 97 9.72 -14.96 6.89
C LYS A 97 8.42 -14.17 6.91
N TYR A 98 8.36 -13.10 6.12
CA TYR A 98 7.19 -12.23 6.02
C TYR A 98 6.99 -11.77 4.58
N GLN A 99 5.75 -11.86 4.11
CA GLN A 99 5.32 -11.29 2.84
C GLN A 99 4.44 -10.07 3.10
N GLU A 100 4.71 -8.96 2.42
CA GLU A 100 3.98 -7.70 2.63
C GLU A 100 2.47 -7.87 2.40
N GLY A 101 1.66 -7.56 3.42
CA GLY A 101 0.20 -7.75 3.39
C GLY A 101 -0.28 -9.13 3.83
N SER A 102 0.63 -10.04 4.19
CA SER A 102 0.31 -11.31 4.84
C SER A 102 -0.15 -11.09 6.28
N GLU A 103 -1.02 -11.97 6.77
CA GLU A 103 -1.34 -12.11 8.19
C GLU A 103 -0.28 -12.92 8.95
N PHE A 104 0.47 -13.74 8.21
CA PHE A 104 1.48 -14.64 8.74
C PHE A 104 2.87 -14.01 8.72
N VAL A 105 3.56 -14.17 9.84
CA VAL A 105 4.99 -13.92 10.02
C VAL A 105 5.52 -15.19 10.66
N ASP A 106 6.52 -15.84 10.08
CA ASP A 106 7.11 -17.05 10.67
C ASP A 106 8.51 -16.73 11.20
N THR A 107 8.79 -17.15 12.44
CA THR A 107 10.14 -17.14 13.00
C THR A 107 10.87 -18.43 12.65
N LYS A 108 12.14 -18.52 13.03
CA LYS A 108 12.93 -19.74 12.84
C LYS A 108 12.28 -20.94 13.55
N GLU A 109 11.82 -20.74 14.78
CA GLU A 109 11.21 -21.76 15.61
C GLU A 109 9.90 -22.26 15.00
N ASP A 110 9.05 -21.34 14.52
CA ASP A 110 7.80 -21.68 13.84
C ASP A 110 8.04 -22.55 12.59
N LEU A 111 9.08 -22.22 11.81
CA LEU A 111 9.44 -22.99 10.62
C LEU A 111 10.01 -24.39 10.97
N ILE A 112 10.78 -24.50 12.06
CA ILE A 112 11.26 -25.78 12.56
C ILE A 112 10.08 -26.66 13.02
N GLU A 113 9.11 -26.09 13.73
CA GLU A 113 7.89 -26.79 14.14
C GLU A 113 7.05 -27.22 12.93
N ALA A 114 7.00 -26.37 11.89
CA ALA A 114 6.35 -26.69 10.62
C ALA A 114 7.09 -27.73 9.75
N GLY A 115 8.27 -28.19 10.19
CA GLY A 115 9.03 -29.27 9.55
C GLY A 115 10.17 -28.83 8.64
N GLU A 116 10.58 -27.55 8.67
CA GLU A 116 11.82 -27.07 8.02
C GLU A 116 13.01 -27.16 9.00
N PRO A 117 13.91 -28.17 8.90
CA PRO A 117 14.89 -28.46 9.94
C PRO A 117 15.94 -27.36 10.17
N ASP A 118 16.16 -26.50 9.17
CA ASP A 118 17.07 -25.35 9.24
C ASP A 118 16.36 -24.03 9.59
N GLY A 119 15.04 -24.09 9.84
CA GLY A 119 14.20 -22.93 10.10
C GLY A 119 14.21 -21.93 8.96
N GLY A 120 14.26 -22.41 7.71
CA GLY A 120 14.29 -21.58 6.49
C GLY A 120 15.55 -20.73 6.35
N GLY A 121 16.63 -21.08 7.06
CA GLY A 121 17.87 -20.30 7.10
C GLY A 121 17.75 -18.98 7.86
N LEU A 122 16.71 -18.82 8.68
CA LEU A 122 16.51 -17.64 9.51
C LEU A 122 17.51 -17.58 10.67
N LYS A 123 17.82 -16.35 11.10
CA LYS A 123 18.64 -16.05 12.27
C LYS A 123 17.81 -16.19 13.54
N GLU A 124 18.49 -16.62 14.60
CA GLU A 124 17.95 -16.63 15.96
C GLU A 124 17.48 -15.22 16.38
N LEU A 125 16.34 -15.17 17.06
CA LEU A 125 15.81 -13.94 17.64
C LEU A 125 16.35 -13.76 19.05
N ASP A 126 16.60 -12.50 19.45
CA ASP A 126 16.79 -12.20 20.87
C ASP A 126 15.43 -12.13 21.59
N GLU A 127 15.42 -12.34 22.92
CA GLU A 127 14.19 -12.35 23.71
C GLU A 127 13.39 -11.04 23.58
N LYS A 128 14.08 -9.90 23.45
CA LYS A 128 13.43 -8.59 23.34
C LYS A 128 12.70 -8.46 21.99
N LEU A 129 13.29 -8.99 20.93
CA LEU A 129 12.78 -8.96 19.58
C LEU A 129 11.62 -9.94 19.42
N GLN A 130 11.76 -11.13 19.98
CA GLN A 130 10.69 -12.13 20.04
C GLN A 130 9.45 -11.54 20.74
N ASN A 131 9.62 -10.94 21.92
CA ASN A 131 8.52 -10.26 22.62
C ASN A 131 7.87 -9.14 21.78
N ARG A 132 8.64 -8.41 20.97
CA ARG A 132 8.08 -7.37 20.09
C ARG A 132 7.29 -7.95 18.92
N ILE A 133 7.70 -9.09 18.38
CA ILE A 133 6.98 -9.80 17.32
C ILE A 133 5.66 -10.34 17.87
N GLU A 134 5.67 -10.97 19.04
CA GLU A 134 4.45 -11.49 19.68
C GLU A 134 3.44 -10.37 19.98
N ASN A 135 3.89 -9.26 20.58
CA ASN A 135 3.01 -8.10 20.78
C ASN A 135 2.41 -7.57 19.47
N LEU A 136 3.20 -7.58 18.38
CA LEU A 136 2.71 -7.16 17.06
C LEU A 136 1.70 -8.16 16.49
N ARG A 137 1.94 -9.47 16.63
CA ARG A 137 1.00 -10.53 16.23
C ARG A 137 -0.34 -10.31 16.90
N ASP A 138 -0.35 -10.11 18.21
CA ASP A 138 -1.57 -9.94 19.00
C ASP A 138 -2.29 -8.61 18.75
N LEU A 139 -1.55 -7.49 18.77
CA LEU A 139 -2.15 -6.16 18.67
C LEU A 139 -2.57 -5.81 17.25
N VAL A 140 -1.91 -6.36 16.23
CA VAL A 140 -2.11 -5.96 14.84
C VAL A 140 -2.58 -7.13 13.97
N LEU A 141 -1.77 -8.17 13.80
CA LEU A 141 -2.01 -9.19 12.77
C LEU A 141 -3.24 -10.05 13.08
N TYR A 142 -3.37 -10.57 14.29
CA TYR A 142 -4.52 -11.39 14.70
C TYR A 142 -5.82 -10.59 14.74
N ARG A 143 -5.75 -9.31 15.15
CA ARG A 143 -6.93 -8.44 15.29
C ARG A 143 -7.45 -7.91 13.95
N PHE A 144 -6.56 -7.56 13.03
CA PHE A 144 -6.91 -6.84 11.80
C PHE A 144 -6.59 -7.63 10.52
N GLY A 145 -5.99 -8.81 10.63
CA GLY A 145 -5.60 -9.68 9.52
C GLY A 145 -4.37 -9.22 8.74
N SER A 146 -3.94 -7.97 8.86
CA SER A 146 -2.68 -7.50 8.27
C SER A 146 -2.26 -6.18 8.90
N THR A 147 -1.12 -5.64 8.46
CA THR A 147 -0.72 -4.27 8.80
C THR A 147 -1.55 -3.20 8.08
N GLY A 148 -2.36 -3.58 7.08
CA GLY A 148 -3.22 -2.70 6.30
C GLY A 148 -2.52 -1.80 5.28
N VAL A 149 -1.19 -1.70 5.29
CA VAL A 149 -0.45 -0.81 4.36
C VAL A 149 -0.60 -1.27 2.91
N ASN A 150 -0.40 -2.56 2.64
CA ASN A 150 -0.61 -3.13 1.30
C ASN A 150 -2.09 -3.02 0.88
N GLN A 151 -3.01 -3.19 1.83
CA GLN A 151 -4.45 -3.06 1.59
C GLN A 151 -4.83 -1.64 1.14
N VAL A 152 -4.23 -0.58 1.71
CA VAL A 152 -4.43 0.81 1.24
C VAL A 152 -4.05 0.95 -0.23
N LEU A 153 -2.89 0.41 -0.63
CA LEU A 153 -2.41 0.48 -2.01
C LEU A 153 -3.31 -0.31 -2.96
N THR A 154 -3.74 -1.50 -2.55
CA THR A 154 -4.66 -2.35 -3.31
C THR A 154 -5.98 -1.63 -3.54
N ARG A 155 -6.58 -1.08 -2.47
CA ARG A 155 -7.83 -0.31 -2.55
C ARG A 155 -7.69 0.93 -3.43
N ALA A 156 -6.56 1.63 -3.37
CA ALA A 156 -6.32 2.79 -4.22
C ALA A 156 -6.23 2.40 -5.71
N ALA A 157 -5.59 1.27 -6.02
CA ALA A 157 -5.53 0.76 -7.39
C ALA A 157 -6.91 0.34 -7.91
N GLU A 158 -7.70 -0.34 -7.08
CA GLU A 158 -9.08 -0.74 -7.38
C GLU A 158 -10.00 0.47 -7.61
N LEU A 159 -9.89 1.48 -6.74
CA LEU A 159 -10.67 2.73 -6.83
C LEU A 159 -10.37 3.49 -8.13
N LEU A 160 -9.13 3.45 -8.60
CA LEU A 160 -8.72 4.03 -9.88
C LEU A 160 -9.07 3.13 -11.09
N GLY A 161 -9.65 1.96 -10.86
CA GLY A 161 -9.99 0.98 -11.90
C GLY A 161 -8.75 0.44 -12.63
N LEU A 162 -7.63 0.33 -11.92
CA LEU A 162 -6.37 -0.17 -12.47
C LEU A 162 -6.33 -1.70 -12.42
N THR A 163 -5.86 -2.32 -13.49
CA THR A 163 -5.65 -3.76 -13.60
C THR A 163 -4.15 -4.02 -13.81
N PRO A 164 -3.52 -4.88 -12.99
CA PRO A 164 -2.14 -5.29 -13.21
C PRO A 164 -2.03 -6.20 -14.43
N VAL A 165 -1.11 -5.87 -15.32
CA VAL A 165 -0.78 -6.68 -16.50
C VAL A 165 0.70 -6.97 -16.47
N PHE A 166 1.06 -8.23 -16.70
CA PHE A 166 2.44 -8.71 -16.72
C PHE A 166 2.84 -9.01 -18.16
N PRO A 167 3.40 -8.03 -18.89
CA PRO A 167 3.80 -8.26 -20.28
C PRO A 167 4.94 -9.29 -20.32
N VAL A 168 4.81 -10.26 -21.23
CA VAL A 168 5.84 -11.27 -21.49
C VAL A 168 6.25 -11.22 -22.95
N ARG A 169 7.54 -11.43 -23.22
CA ARG A 169 8.07 -11.54 -24.59
C ARG A 169 7.87 -12.94 -25.15
N ASN A 170 7.98 -13.95 -24.29
CA ASN A 170 7.78 -15.34 -24.67
C ASN A 170 6.68 -15.96 -23.80
N ILE A 171 5.65 -16.51 -24.46
CA ILE A 171 4.48 -17.12 -23.81
C ILE A 171 4.85 -18.46 -23.17
N SER A 172 5.85 -19.20 -23.68
CA SER A 172 6.21 -20.50 -23.14
C SER A 172 7.07 -20.41 -21.87
N THR A 173 7.91 -19.38 -21.77
CA THR A 173 8.82 -19.17 -20.64
C THR A 173 8.38 -18.03 -19.73
N PHE A 174 7.32 -17.29 -20.10
CA PHE A 174 6.83 -16.10 -19.39
C PHE A 174 7.90 -15.06 -19.08
N SER A 175 8.94 -14.99 -19.91
CA SER A 175 10.11 -14.14 -19.70
C SER A 175 9.90 -12.74 -20.28
N SER A 176 10.37 -11.71 -19.56
CA SER A 176 10.44 -10.32 -20.00
C SER A 176 11.54 -10.09 -21.05
N GLY A 177 11.40 -9.03 -21.85
CA GLY A 177 12.20 -8.78 -23.05
C GLY A 177 13.45 -7.93 -22.89
N ASP A 178 13.70 -7.40 -21.69
CA ASP A 178 14.86 -6.59 -21.36
C ASP A 178 16.01 -7.53 -20.95
N GLY A 179 17.11 -7.56 -21.72
CA GLY A 179 18.24 -8.50 -21.60
C GLY A 179 19.06 -8.48 -20.29
N ARG A 180 18.45 -8.12 -19.16
CA ARG A 180 18.91 -8.37 -17.80
C ARG A 180 18.40 -9.75 -17.38
N GLU A 181 19.20 -10.53 -16.65
CA GLU A 181 18.96 -11.96 -16.36
C GLU A 181 17.54 -12.30 -15.86
N GLY A 182 16.91 -13.24 -16.57
CA GLY A 182 15.47 -13.50 -16.64
C GLY A 182 14.76 -13.84 -15.33
N GLY A 183 13.58 -13.23 -15.18
CA GLY A 183 12.54 -13.66 -14.23
C GLY A 183 11.22 -13.88 -14.97
N VAL A 184 10.41 -14.81 -14.46
CA VAL A 184 9.04 -15.05 -14.91
C VAL A 184 8.15 -13.92 -14.40
N PHE A 185 7.33 -13.31 -15.27
CA PHE A 185 6.44 -12.18 -14.93
C PHE A 185 7.14 -11.03 -14.19
N ARG A 186 8.35 -10.65 -14.64
CA ARG A 186 9.14 -9.62 -13.94
C ARG A 186 8.46 -8.25 -14.00
N ASP A 187 7.97 -7.86 -15.16
CA ASP A 187 7.42 -6.53 -15.36
C ASP A 187 5.93 -6.51 -15.02
N CYS A 188 5.49 -5.47 -14.31
CA CYS A 188 4.10 -5.21 -14.01
C CYS A 188 3.74 -3.79 -14.42
N VAL A 189 2.73 -3.65 -15.28
CA VAL A 189 2.16 -2.36 -15.68
C VAL A 189 0.71 -2.28 -15.23
N LEU A 190 0.33 -1.11 -14.71
CA LEU A 190 -1.05 -0.84 -14.31
C LEU A 190 -1.77 -0.13 -15.46
N VAL A 191 -2.85 -0.75 -15.95
CA VAL A 191 -3.68 -0.19 -17.03
C VAL A 191 -5.08 0.06 -16.55
N LYS A 192 -5.76 1.09 -17.08
CA LYS A 192 -7.19 1.27 -16.80
C LYS A 192 -7.98 0.09 -17.37
N LYS A 193 -9.07 -0.27 -16.68
CA LYS A 193 -10.06 -1.23 -17.18
C LYS A 193 -10.49 -0.82 -18.60
N TYR A 194 -10.50 -1.79 -19.53
CA TYR A 194 -10.85 -1.62 -20.95
C TYR A 194 -9.82 -0.92 -21.86
N VAL A 195 -8.55 -0.84 -21.48
CA VAL A 195 -7.49 -0.38 -22.40
C VAL A 195 -7.21 -1.45 -23.47
N CYS A 196 -7.24 -1.04 -24.74
CA CYS A 196 -6.91 -1.91 -25.88
C CYS A 196 -5.41 -2.24 -25.89
N TYR A 197 -5.07 -3.47 -26.30
CA TYR A 197 -3.70 -4.00 -26.34
C TYR A 197 -2.71 -3.06 -27.06
N SER A 198 -3.16 -2.34 -28.09
CA SER A 198 -2.34 -1.40 -28.85
C SER A 198 -1.76 -0.22 -28.05
N LYS A 199 -2.21 0.01 -26.81
CA LYS A 199 -1.69 1.04 -25.91
C LYS A 199 -0.71 0.50 -24.85
N LEU A 200 -0.49 -0.82 -24.81
CA LEU A 200 0.51 -1.46 -23.94
C LEU A 200 1.89 -1.61 -24.62
N CYS A 201 1.94 -1.62 -25.95
CA CYS A 201 3.16 -1.67 -26.75
C CYS A 201 3.74 -0.26 -26.96
#